data_AF-A0A2I0NVT7-F1
#
_entry.id   AF-A0A2I0NVT7-F1
#
_cell.length_a   1.000
_cell.length_b   1.000
_cell.length_c   1.000
_cell.angle_alpha   90.00
_cell.angle_beta   90.00
_cell.angle_gamma   90.00
#
_symmetry.space_group_name_H-M   'P 1'
#
loop_
_entity.id
_entity.type
_entity.pdbx_description
1 polymer ?
#
loop_
_entity_poly.entity_id
_entity_poly.type
_entity_poly.pdbx_seq_one_letter_code
_entity_poly.pdbx_strand_id
1 'polypeptide(L)' 'MEAKTLNEIRIQGFEVLVKNLGPADAIRFIQSYTHGSGDYTKERKAWLEKDFDTVVAGIMEHRKKKSRV' A
#
# COMPACT_ATOMS: atom_id res chain seq x y z
N MET A 1 -18.14 -28.89 4.63
CA MET A 1 -17.48 -27.75 3.97
C MET A 1 -16.60 -27.10 5.01
N GLU A 2 -15.31 -26.96 4.72
CA GLU A 2 -14.41 -26.19 5.59
C GLU A 2 -14.91 -24.74 5.66
N ALA A 3 -15.02 -24.21 6.88
CA ALA A 3 -15.43 -22.83 7.09
C ALA A 3 -14.27 -21.90 6.75
N LYS A 4 -14.55 -20.81 6.02
CA LYS A 4 -13.54 -19.80 5.73
C LYS A 4 -13.04 -19.17 7.04
N THR A 5 -11.73 -18.97 7.11
CA THR A 5 -11.10 -18.19 8.16
C THR A 5 -11.55 -16.73 8.09
N LEU A 6 -11.43 -16.01 9.21
CA LEU A 6 -11.71 -14.57 9.25
C LEU A 6 -10.84 -13.78 8.27
N ASN A 7 -9.62 -14.22 8.02
CA ASN A 7 -8.72 -13.56 7.08
C ASN A 7 -9.20 -13.72 5.63
N GLU A 8 -9.65 -14.92 5.25
CA GLU A 8 -10.21 -15.17 3.91
C GLU A 8 -11.50 -14.37 3.68
N ILE A 9 -12.35 -14.24 4.69
CA ILE A 9 -13.55 -13.40 4.63
C ILE A 9 -13.17 -11.93 4.45
N ARG A 10 -12.14 -11.45 5.17
CA ARG A 10 -11.64 -10.07 5.05
C ARG A 10 -11.09 -9.76 3.66
N ILE A 11 -10.26 -10.66 3.11
CA ILE A 11 -9.68 -10.52 1.77
C ILE A 11 -10.80 -10.44 0.73
N GLN A 12 -11.74 -11.39 0.76
CA GLN A 12 -12.86 -11.41 -0.18
C GLN A 12 -13.76 -10.18 -0.05
N GLY A 13 -14.05 -9.74 1.17
CA GLY A 13 -14.81 -8.52 1.41
C GLY A 13 -14.13 -7.28 0.82
N PHE A 14 -12.81 -7.15 1.01
CA PHE A 14 -12.04 -6.04 0.46
C PHE A 14 -12.01 -6.06 -1.08
N GLU A 15 -11.82 -7.23 -1.70
CA GLU A 15 -11.86 -7.38 -3.17
C GLU A 15 -13.20 -6.94 -3.76
N VAL A 16 -14.31 -7.31 -3.12
CA VAL A 16 -15.66 -6.90 -3.54
C VAL A 16 -15.83 -5.39 -3.45
N LEU A 17 -15.35 -4.76 -2.36
CA LEU A 17 -15.40 -3.31 -2.21
C LEU A 17 -14.59 -2.60 -3.29
N VAL A 18 -13.35 -3.03 -3.53
CA VAL A 18 -12.48 -2.45 -4.57
C VAL A 18 -13.10 -2.60 -5.95
N LYS A 19 -13.69 -3.76 -6.26
CA LYS A 19 -14.34 -4.01 -7.56
C LYS A 19 -15.52 -3.07 -7.83
N ASN A 20 -16.31 -2.73 -6.81
CA ASN A 20 -17.53 -1.96 -6.99
C ASN A 20 -17.35 -0.45 -6.76
N LEU A 21 -16.46 -0.05 -5.87
CA LEU A 21 -16.25 1.34 -5.47
C LEU A 21 -14.97 1.95 -6.03
N GLY A 22 -14.04 1.11 -6.48
CA GLY A 22 -12.66 1.52 -6.70
C GLY A 22 -11.87 1.63 -5.39
N PRO A 23 -10.52 1.64 -5.47
CA PRO A 23 -9.65 1.54 -4.30
C PRO A 23 -9.76 2.73 -3.34
N ALA A 24 -9.93 3.95 -3.87
CA ALA A 24 -10.01 5.16 -3.04
C ALA A 24 -11.28 5.17 -2.16
N ASP A 25 -12.43 4.90 -2.75
CA ASP A 25 -13.71 4.92 -2.02
C ASP A 25 -13.91 3.65 -1.18
N ALA A 26 -13.32 2.51 -1.57
CA ALA A 26 -13.27 1.32 -0.71
C ALA A 26 -12.50 1.57 0.60
N ILE A 27 -11.37 2.28 0.55
CA ILE A 27 -10.60 2.66 1.75
C ILE A 27 -11.40 3.62 2.63
N ARG A 28 -12.01 4.66 2.04
CA ARG A 28 -12.87 5.61 2.77
C ARG A 28 -14.06 4.92 3.43
N PHE A 29 -14.69 3.97 2.74
CA PHE A 29 -15.79 3.16 3.28
C PHE A 29 -15.33 2.41 4.54
N ILE A 30 -14.20 1.72 4.49
CA ILE A 30 -13.65 1.02 5.67
C ILE A 30 -13.32 2.01 6.80
N GLN A 31 -12.71 3.14 6.47
CA GLN A 31 -12.36 4.20 7.43
C GLN A 31 -13.58 4.89 8.05
N SER A 32 -14.77 4.78 7.44
CA SER A 32 -16.01 5.35 7.97
C SER A 32 -16.53 4.57 9.20
N TYR A 33 -16.29 3.26 9.27
CA TYR A 33 -16.69 2.44 10.41
C TYR A 33 -15.70 2.52 11.56
N THR A 34 -14.42 2.68 11.25
CA THR A 34 -13.37 2.84 12.25
C THR A 34 -12.32 3.77 11.68
N HIS A 35 -11.89 4.78 12.44
CA HIS A 35 -10.79 5.66 12.03
C HIS A 35 -9.45 4.90 11.83
N GLY A 36 -9.39 3.61 12.18
CA GLY A 36 -8.15 2.92 12.45
C GLY A 36 -7.45 3.55 13.66
N SER A 37 -6.27 3.05 13.97
CA SER A 37 -5.36 3.66 14.94
C SER A 37 -4.00 3.74 14.29
N GLY A 38 -3.21 4.73 14.68
CA GLY A 38 -1.89 4.98 14.13
C GLY A 38 -1.86 6.22 13.25
N ASP A 39 -0.66 6.75 13.10
CA ASP A 39 -0.37 7.90 12.24
C ASP A 39 0.63 7.42 11.21
N TYR A 40 0.12 6.83 10.11
CA TYR A 40 0.97 6.28 9.06
C TYR A 40 1.99 7.31 8.55
N THR A 41 1.66 8.59 8.57
CA THR A 41 2.59 9.65 8.15
C THR A 41 3.76 9.79 9.12
N LYS A 42 3.51 9.72 10.44
CA LYS A 42 4.56 9.69 11.47
C LYS A 42 5.31 8.36 11.49
N GLU A 43 4.60 7.24 11.45
CA GLU A 43 5.16 5.89 11.49
C GLU A 43 6.05 5.62 10.27
N ARG A 44 5.64 6.06 9.09
CA ARG A 44 6.45 5.97 7.86
C ARG A 44 7.78 6.71 7.99
N LYS A 45 7.81 7.86 8.67
CA LYS A 45 9.07 8.59 8.90
C LYS A 45 10.05 7.82 9.77
N ALA A 46 9.58 6.94 10.65
CA ALA A 46 10.45 6.17 11.54
C ALA A 46 11.27 5.10 10.80
N TRP A 47 10.71 4.49 9.75
CA TRP A 47 11.34 3.34 9.06
C TRP A 47 11.66 3.59 7.58
N LEU A 48 11.28 4.73 7.00
CA LEU A 48 11.70 5.10 5.65
C LEU A 48 13.16 5.57 5.69
N GLU A 49 14.08 4.61 5.58
CA GLU A 49 15.53 4.86 5.58
C GLU A 49 16.02 5.64 4.36
N LYS A 50 15.31 5.57 3.24
CA LYS A 50 15.74 6.18 1.98
C LYS A 50 14.96 7.44 1.66
N ASP A 51 15.71 8.53 1.58
CA ASP A 51 15.24 9.78 1.02
C ASP A 51 14.92 9.63 -0.48
N PHE A 52 13.94 10.40 -0.95
CA PHE A 52 13.44 10.36 -2.32
C PHE A 52 14.56 10.60 -3.34
N ASP A 53 15.43 11.59 -3.10
CA ASP A 53 16.50 11.95 -4.02
C ASP A 53 17.54 10.82 -4.12
N THR A 54 17.77 10.10 -3.03
CA THR A 54 18.64 8.91 -3.01
C THR A 54 18.10 7.79 -3.90
N VAL A 55 16.78 7.55 -3.86
CA VAL A 55 16.14 6.55 -4.72
C VAL A 55 16.22 6.97 -6.19
N VAL A 56 15.95 8.24 -6.49
CA VAL A 56 16.01 8.79 -7.85
C VAL A 56 17.43 8.72 -8.41
N ALA A 57 18.44 9.07 -7.63
CA ALA A 57 19.84 8.99 -8.03
C ALA A 57 20.25 7.55 -8.42
N GLY A 58 19.87 6.56 -7.63
CA GLY A 58 20.14 5.14 -7.92
C GLY A 58 19.48 4.66 -9.21
N ILE A 59 18.23 5.08 -9.48
CA ILE A 59 17.54 4.75 -10.73
C ILE A 59 18.28 5.34 -11.93
N MET A 60 18.72 6.60 -11.84
CA MET A 60 19.42 7.30 -12.92
C MET A 60 20.81 6.70 -13.18
N GLU A 61 21.54 6.30 -12.14
CA GLU A 61 22.83 5.63 -12.27
C GLU A 61 22.68 4.27 -12.96
N HIS A 62 21.68 3.48 -12.57
CA HIS A 62 21.42 2.18 -13.18
C HIS A 62 21.06 2.30 -14.67
N ARG A 63 20.26 3.32 -15.04
CA ARG A 63 19.92 3.64 -16.44
C ARG A 63 21.15 4.05 -17.26
N LYS A 64 22.07 4.85 -16.70
CA LYS A 64 23.33 5.22 -17.35
C LYS A 64 24.24 4.02 -17.60
N LYS A 65 24.35 3.10 -16.63
CA LYS A 65 25.14 1.86 -16.79
C LYS A 65 24.55 0.96 -17.87
N LYS A 66 23.22 0.80 -17.91
CA LYS A 66 22.53 0.02 -18.94
C LYS A 66 22.65 0.60 -20.35
N SER A 67 22.76 1.92 -20.49
CA SER A 67 22.96 2.61 -21.78
C SER A 67 24.39 2.53 -22.31
N ARG A 68 25.36 2.14 -21.47
CA ARG A 68 26.80 2.10 -21.79
C ARG A 68 27.28 0.69 -22.17
N VAL A 69 26.36 -0.28 -22.17
CA VAL A 69 26.51 -1.66 -22.64
C VAL A 69 25.68 -1.81 -23.91
#